data_AF-A0A2M7ER32-F1
#
_entry.id   AF-A0A2M7ER32-F1
#
_cell.length_a   1.000
_cell.length_b   1.000
_cell.length_c   1.000
_cell.angle_alpha   90.00
_cell.angle_beta   90.00
_cell.angle_gamma   90.00
#
_symmetry.space_group_name_H-M   'P 1'
#
loop_
_entity.id
_entity.type
_entity.pdbx_description
1 polymer ?
#
loop_
_entity_poly.entity_id
_entity_poly.type
_entity_poly.pdbx_seq_one_letter_code
_entity_poly.pdbx_strand_id
1 'polypeptide(L)'
;MKQLVSLVLILVRGERRAVLRGLTLAVTVLAMGVALLGLSGWFITAAAVAGMAGNGILFNVFAPSAMVRFLALGRTAARYGERLLTHDATLRALSRLRIGLLQGLLTRPYPVLERQRANTFLNRVTADIDALDGALLRLVLPALAGGTVIVVASFALWWLVHPGIALILGAGYLLLPTLVFVLGQRIARRPARQAEAAMQASRSRLIDLIAGRDDLTVYGQLQAAADHARNAHAR
;
A
#
# COMPACT_ATOMS: atom_id res chain seq x y z
N MET A 1 14.42 2.69 -9.11
CA MET A 1 14.04 2.98 -7.71
C MET A 1 14.30 4.42 -7.31
N LYS A 2 15.49 5.02 -7.60
CA LYS A 2 15.81 6.42 -7.23
C LYS A 2 14.78 7.46 -7.73
N GLN A 3 14.29 7.32 -8.97
CA GLN A 3 13.29 8.24 -9.54
C GLN A 3 11.90 8.13 -8.88
N LEU A 4 11.46 6.90 -8.54
CA LEU A 4 10.21 6.68 -7.81
C LEU A 4 10.27 7.29 -6.41
N VAL A 5 11.40 7.12 -5.71
CA VAL A 5 11.61 7.70 -4.38
C VAL A 5 11.55 9.23 -4.42
N SER A 6 12.13 9.86 -5.44
CA SER A 6 12.05 11.31 -5.65
C SER A 6 10.60 11.80 -5.84
N LEU A 7 9.82 11.12 -6.70
CA LEU A 7 8.42 11.47 -6.96
C LEU A 7 7.54 11.28 -5.71
N VAL A 8 7.72 10.17 -5.00
CA VAL A 8 7.06 9.91 -3.71
C VAL A 8 7.40 11.00 -2.70
N LEU A 9 8.68 11.42 -2.61
CA LEU A 9 9.11 12.49 -1.72
C LEU A 9 8.48 13.83 -2.06
N ILE A 10 8.35 14.17 -3.35
CA ILE A 10 7.68 15.40 -3.79
C ILE A 10 6.21 15.37 -3.38
N LEU A 11 5.53 14.23 -3.56
CA LEU A 11 4.13 14.07 -3.19
C LEU A 11 3.92 14.17 -1.67
N VAL A 12 4.73 13.45 -0.90
CA VAL A 12 4.70 13.49 0.58
C VAL A 12 5.02 14.89 1.09
N ARG A 13 5.92 15.62 0.44
CA ARG A 13 6.26 17.00 0.83
C ARG A 13 5.12 17.99 0.58
N GLY A 14 4.25 17.75 -0.39
CA GLY A 14 3.07 18.57 -0.68
C GLY A 14 1.92 18.39 0.33
N GLU A 15 1.79 17.20 0.91
CA GLU A 15 0.69 16.83 1.83
C GLU A 15 1.19 16.28 3.18
N ARG A 16 2.32 16.82 3.69
CA ARG A 16 3.00 16.30 4.90
C ARG A 16 2.08 16.14 6.10
N ARG A 17 1.18 17.11 6.33
CA ARG A 17 0.26 17.09 7.48
C ARG A 17 -0.69 15.90 7.42
N ALA A 18 -1.21 15.60 6.23
CA ALA A 18 -2.17 14.51 6.05
C ALA A 18 -1.47 13.15 6.10
N VAL A 19 -0.28 13.03 5.50
CA VAL A 19 0.56 11.83 5.61
C VAL A 19 0.98 11.57 7.06
N LEU A 20 1.38 12.60 7.81
CA LEU A 20 1.75 12.47 9.21
C LEU A 20 0.56 12.03 10.07
N ARG A 21 -0.62 12.64 9.87
CA ARG A 21 -1.86 12.22 10.56
C ARG A 21 -2.22 10.77 10.23
N GLY A 22 -2.17 10.40 8.96
CA GLY A 22 -2.36 9.03 8.51
C GLY A 22 -1.41 8.05 9.18
N LEU A 23 -0.12 8.38 9.21
CA LEU A 23 0.90 7.58 9.87
C LEU A 23 0.65 7.45 11.38
N THR A 24 0.30 8.54 12.07
CA THR A 24 -0.01 8.48 13.50
C THR A 24 -1.20 7.58 13.79
N LEU A 25 -2.25 7.63 12.97
CA LEU A 25 -3.41 6.75 13.13
C LEU A 25 -3.06 5.29 12.81
N ALA A 26 -2.26 5.04 11.77
CA ALA A 26 -1.78 3.70 11.43
C ALA A 26 -0.97 3.08 12.58
N VAL A 27 -0.07 3.86 13.20
CA VAL A 27 0.69 3.45 14.39
C VAL A 27 -0.25 3.18 15.56
N THR A 28 -1.23 4.04 15.81
CA THR A 28 -2.24 3.82 16.87
C THR A 28 -3.02 2.54 16.64
N VAL A 29 -3.47 2.24 15.41
CA VAL A 29 -4.19 1.00 15.08
C VAL A 29 -3.37 -0.23 15.43
N LEU A 30 -2.08 -0.23 15.07
CA LEU A 30 -1.16 -1.33 15.36
C LEU A 30 -0.87 -1.42 16.87
N ALA A 31 -0.65 -0.30 17.55
CA ALA A 31 -0.45 -0.23 18.99
C ALA A 31 -1.65 -0.78 19.77
N MET A 32 -2.87 -0.43 19.37
CA MET A 32 -4.10 -0.99 19.95
C MET A 32 -4.18 -2.51 19.73
N GLY A 33 -3.72 -3.00 18.58
CA GLY A 33 -3.60 -4.44 18.30
C GLY A 33 -2.61 -5.15 19.21
N VAL A 34 -1.43 -4.57 19.42
CA VAL A 34 -0.42 -5.10 20.35
C VAL A 34 -0.94 -5.06 21.79
N ALA A 35 -1.57 -3.95 22.20
CA ALA A 35 -2.16 -3.80 23.51
C ALA A 35 -3.27 -4.83 23.79
N LEU A 36 -4.11 -5.15 22.79
CA LEU A 36 -5.11 -6.22 22.91
C LEU A 36 -4.48 -7.59 23.18
N LEU A 37 -3.41 -7.93 22.45
CA LEU A 37 -2.69 -9.19 22.66
C LEU A 37 -2.01 -9.23 24.04
N GLY A 38 -1.37 -8.13 24.44
CA GLY A 38 -0.74 -8.00 25.76
C GLY A 38 -1.75 -8.09 26.91
N LEU A 39 -2.88 -7.39 26.78
CA LEU A 39 -3.97 -7.44 27.75
C LEU A 39 -4.57 -8.84 27.86
N SER A 40 -4.74 -9.54 26.73
CA SER A 40 -5.21 -10.93 26.71
C SER A 40 -4.25 -11.86 27.47
N GLY A 41 -2.95 -11.76 27.20
CA GLY A 41 -1.93 -12.55 27.90
C GLY A 41 -1.89 -12.28 29.41
N TRP A 42 -1.94 -11.00 29.80
CA TRP A 42 -2.04 -10.63 31.22
C TRP A 42 -3.33 -11.15 31.86
N PHE A 43 -4.47 -11.04 31.17
CA PHE A 43 -5.75 -11.51 31.69
C PHE A 43 -5.78 -13.02 31.92
N ILE A 44 -5.26 -13.81 30.98
CA ILE A 44 -5.18 -15.28 31.10
C ILE A 44 -4.29 -15.67 32.28
N THR A 45 -3.10 -15.07 32.40
CA THR A 45 -2.15 -15.39 33.48
C THR A 45 -2.69 -14.96 34.85
N ALA A 46 -3.29 -13.77 34.95
CA ALA A 46 -3.91 -13.29 36.18
C ALA A 46 -5.10 -14.16 36.61
N ALA A 47 -5.95 -14.58 35.67
CA ALA A 47 -7.07 -15.49 35.95
C ALA A 47 -6.59 -16.87 36.44
N ALA A 48 -5.52 -17.40 35.84
CA ALA A 48 -4.92 -18.66 36.27
C ALA A 48 -4.38 -18.57 37.71
N VAL A 49 -3.67 -17.49 38.04
CA VAL A 49 -3.15 -17.26 39.40
C VAL A 49 -4.29 -17.08 40.42
N ALA A 50 -5.32 -16.31 40.09
CA ALA A 50 -6.48 -16.10 40.96
C ALA A 50 -7.25 -17.42 41.22
N GLY A 51 -7.35 -18.28 40.20
CA GLY A 51 -7.94 -19.61 40.33
C GLY A 51 -7.13 -20.53 41.25
N MET A 52 -5.80 -20.57 41.09
CA MET A 52 -4.92 -21.34 41.98
C MET A 52 -4.95 -20.85 43.43
N ALA A 53 -5.10 -19.55 43.65
CA ALA A 53 -5.16 -18.94 44.97
C ALA A 53 -6.54 -19.08 45.67
N GLY A 54 -7.54 -19.69 45.03
CA GLY A 54 -8.89 -19.84 45.59
C GLY A 54 -9.74 -18.56 45.65
N ASN A 55 -9.18 -17.42 45.22
CA ASN A 55 -9.82 -16.09 45.28
C ASN A 55 -10.55 -15.71 43.97
N GLY A 56 -10.99 -16.69 43.18
CA GLY A 56 -11.60 -16.45 41.86
C GLY A 56 -12.85 -15.56 41.88
N ILE A 57 -13.61 -15.56 42.99
CA ILE A 57 -14.84 -14.75 43.14
C ILE A 57 -14.52 -13.25 43.27
N LEU A 58 -13.34 -12.90 43.78
CA LEU A 58 -12.90 -11.50 43.94
C LEU A 58 -12.16 -10.96 42.70
N PHE A 59 -11.93 -11.80 41.68
CA PHE A 59 -11.21 -11.38 40.49
C PHE A 59 -12.10 -10.50 39.59
N ASN A 60 -11.69 -9.26 39.38
CA ASN A 60 -12.43 -8.30 38.59
C ASN A 60 -12.29 -8.56 37.08
N VAL A 61 -13.24 -9.29 36.51
CA VAL A 61 -13.32 -9.58 35.07
C VAL A 61 -13.88 -8.40 34.24
N PHE A 62 -14.61 -7.49 34.88
CA PHE A 62 -15.28 -6.38 34.19
C PHE A 62 -14.29 -5.32 33.70
N ALA A 63 -13.25 -4.99 34.48
CA ALA A 63 -12.25 -4.00 34.07
C ALA A 63 -11.45 -4.44 32.82
N PRO A 64 -10.91 -5.67 32.74
CA PRO A 64 -10.27 -6.18 31.53
C PRO A 64 -11.24 -6.23 30.35
N SER A 65 -12.50 -6.64 30.57
CA SER A 65 -13.52 -6.68 29.52
C SER A 65 -13.82 -5.28 28.93
N ALA A 66 -13.95 -4.27 29.79
CA ALA A 66 -14.15 -2.89 29.36
C ALA A 66 -12.95 -2.37 28.55
N MET A 67 -11.72 -2.69 28.98
CA MET A 67 -10.50 -2.32 28.27
C MET A 67 -10.43 -2.97 26.88
N VAL A 68 -10.76 -4.27 26.76
CA VAL A 68 -10.84 -4.96 25.46
C VAL A 68 -11.81 -4.25 24.52
N ARG A 69 -13.01 -3.90 25.00
CA ARG A 69 -14.03 -3.19 24.21
C ARG A 69 -13.54 -1.81 23.76
N PHE A 70 -12.94 -1.05 24.67
CA PHE A 70 -12.38 0.26 24.36
C PHE A 70 -11.27 0.16 23.29
N LEU A 71 -10.31 -0.76 23.46
CA LEU A 71 -9.23 -0.96 22.50
C LEU A 71 -9.75 -1.46 21.14
N ALA A 72 -10.74 -2.36 21.12
CA ALA A 72 -11.31 -2.88 19.88
C ALA A 72 -12.07 -1.81 19.09
N LEU A 73 -12.91 -1.01 19.77
CA LEU A 73 -13.62 0.10 19.16
C LEU A 73 -12.66 1.21 18.73
N GLY A 74 -11.71 1.57 19.60
CA GLY A 74 -10.67 2.56 19.31
C GLY A 74 -9.81 2.16 18.12
N ARG A 75 -9.42 0.90 18.00
CA ARG A 75 -8.70 0.35 16.84
C ARG A 75 -9.52 0.49 15.56
N THR A 76 -10.83 0.25 15.62
CA THR A 76 -11.72 0.34 14.46
C THR A 76 -11.90 1.79 14.03
N ALA A 77 -12.16 2.69 14.97
CA ALA A 77 -12.27 4.13 14.72
C ALA A 77 -10.97 4.72 14.17
N ALA A 78 -9.82 4.37 14.76
CA ALA A 78 -8.51 4.82 14.30
C ALA A 78 -8.23 4.33 12.87
N ARG A 79 -8.59 3.09 12.53
CA ARG A 79 -8.43 2.53 11.18
C ARG A 79 -9.34 3.22 10.17
N TYR A 80 -10.55 3.57 10.56
CA TYR A 80 -11.44 4.35 9.70
C TYR A 80 -10.87 5.74 9.43
N GLY A 81 -10.43 6.44 10.48
CA GLY A 81 -9.79 7.75 10.36
C GLY A 81 -8.50 7.72 9.54
N GLU A 82 -7.67 6.69 9.73
CA GLU A 82 -6.46 6.43 8.94
C GLU A 82 -6.82 6.37 7.45
N ARG A 83 -7.77 5.49 7.09
CA ARG A 83 -8.19 5.30 5.69
C ARG A 83 -8.75 6.57 5.09
N LEU A 84 -9.60 7.30 5.82
CA LEU A 84 -10.24 8.51 5.33
C LEU A 84 -9.21 9.61 5.04
N LEU A 85 -8.32 9.89 6.00
CA LEU A 85 -7.32 10.95 5.86
C LEU A 85 -6.25 10.61 4.82
N THR A 86 -5.86 9.34 4.73
CA THR A 86 -4.84 8.91 3.78
C THR A 86 -5.35 8.89 2.36
N HIS A 87 -6.56 8.40 2.11
CA HIS A 87 -7.16 8.45 0.77
C HIS A 87 -7.42 9.87 0.29
N ASP A 88 -7.99 10.72 1.15
CA ASP A 88 -8.23 12.12 0.79
C ASP A 88 -6.93 12.85 0.44
N ALA A 89 -5.86 12.60 1.21
CA ALA A 89 -4.53 13.13 0.91
C ALA A 89 -3.98 12.64 -0.43
N THR A 90 -4.06 11.33 -0.70
CA THR A 90 -3.53 10.79 -1.95
C THR A 90 -4.32 11.28 -3.14
N LEU A 91 -5.65 11.26 -3.11
CA LEU A 91 -6.50 11.75 -4.19
C LEU A 91 -6.22 13.21 -4.55
N ARG A 92 -6.08 14.10 -3.55
CA ARG A 92 -5.69 15.50 -3.78
C ARG A 92 -4.32 15.62 -4.43
N ALA A 93 -3.36 14.82 -3.97
CA ALA A 93 -2.01 14.85 -4.49
C ALA A 93 -1.94 14.34 -5.95
N LEU A 94 -2.70 13.28 -6.28
CA LEU A 94 -2.84 12.78 -7.65
C LEU A 94 -3.51 13.81 -8.56
N SER A 95 -4.54 14.51 -8.07
CA SER A 95 -5.21 15.59 -8.81
C SER A 95 -4.23 16.69 -9.18
N ARG A 96 -3.41 17.17 -8.22
CA ARG A 96 -2.38 18.19 -8.49
C ARG A 96 -1.32 17.69 -9.49
N LEU A 97 -0.91 16.43 -9.39
CA LEU A 97 0.06 15.84 -10.31
C LEU A 97 -0.51 15.77 -11.74
N ARG A 98 -1.78 15.36 -11.90
CA ARG A 98 -2.48 15.34 -13.20
C ARG A 98 -2.54 16.74 -13.82
N ILE A 99 -2.89 17.76 -13.04
CA ILE A 99 -2.93 19.15 -13.49
C ILE A 99 -1.53 19.63 -13.92
N GLY A 100 -0.51 19.38 -13.10
CA GLY A 100 0.87 19.81 -13.39
C GLY A 100 1.44 19.16 -14.65
N LEU A 101 1.13 17.88 -14.91
CA LEU A 101 1.54 17.19 -16.13
C LEU A 101 0.82 17.74 -17.38
N LEU A 102 -0.48 18.05 -17.26
CA LEU A 102 -1.25 18.66 -18.34
C LEU A 102 -0.73 20.07 -18.67
N GLN A 103 -0.51 20.91 -17.66
CA GLN A 103 0.09 22.24 -17.85
C GLN A 103 1.51 22.17 -18.44
N GLY A 104 2.31 21.20 -17.99
CA GLY A 104 3.62 20.92 -18.54
C GLY A 104 3.58 20.47 -20.00
N LEU A 105 2.51 19.82 -20.44
CA LEU A 105 2.31 19.48 -21.85
C LEU A 105 1.94 20.72 -22.67
N LEU A 106 1.02 21.54 -22.17
CA LEU A 106 0.53 22.76 -22.86
C LEU A 106 1.63 23.80 -23.11
N THR A 107 2.69 23.78 -22.29
CA THR A 107 3.83 24.71 -22.40
C THR A 107 4.97 24.20 -23.30
N ARG A 108 4.87 23.00 -23.86
CA ARG A 108 5.92 22.40 -24.69
C ARG A 108 5.80 22.84 -26.16
N PRO A 109 6.93 23.08 -26.85
CA PRO A 109 6.90 23.48 -28.25
C PRO A 109 6.42 22.35 -29.17
N TYR A 110 5.68 22.71 -30.22
CA TYR A 110 5.02 21.78 -31.17
C TYR A 110 5.90 20.63 -31.72
N PRO A 111 7.19 20.84 -32.08
CA PRO A 111 8.06 19.76 -32.56
C PRO A 111 8.31 18.65 -31.53
N VAL A 112 8.15 18.95 -30.25
CA VAL A 112 8.28 17.97 -29.15
C VAL A 112 6.98 17.20 -28.96
N LEU A 113 5.82 17.84 -29.19
CA LEU A 113 4.51 17.18 -29.13
C LEU A 113 4.32 16.21 -30.29
N GLU A 114 4.73 16.60 -31.50
CA GLU A 114 4.60 15.77 -32.71
C GLU A 114 5.36 14.44 -32.59
N ARG A 115 6.51 14.46 -31.90
CA ARG A 115 7.32 13.26 -31.63
C ARG A 115 6.77 12.39 -30.50
N GLN A 116 5.79 12.86 -29.73
CA GLN A 116 5.18 12.06 -28.66
C GLN A 116 3.92 11.34 -29.14
N ARG A 117 3.90 10.02 -28.98
CA ARG A 117 2.67 9.25 -29.16
C ARG A 117 1.65 9.63 -28.08
N ALA A 118 0.48 10.11 -28.51
CA ALA A 118 -0.63 10.45 -27.62
C ALA A 118 -0.97 9.33 -26.61
N ASN A 119 -0.92 8.07 -27.06
CA ASN A 119 -1.13 6.89 -26.22
C ASN A 119 -0.11 6.76 -25.07
N THR A 120 1.16 7.08 -25.30
CA THR A 120 2.20 7.02 -24.26
C THR A 120 1.99 8.10 -23.20
N PHE A 121 1.57 9.30 -23.61
CA PHE A 121 1.24 10.38 -22.68
C PHE A 121 -0.01 10.05 -21.86
N LEU A 122 -1.08 9.54 -22.51
CA LEU A 122 -2.30 9.15 -21.82
C LEU A 122 -2.06 8.06 -20.78
N ASN A 123 -1.23 7.06 -21.09
CA ASN A 123 -0.82 6.06 -20.11
C ASN A 123 -0.05 6.66 -18.94
N ARG A 124 0.84 7.62 -19.17
CA ARG A 124 1.58 8.30 -18.10
C ARG A 124 0.66 9.10 -17.18
N VAL A 125 -0.37 9.76 -17.72
CA VAL A 125 -1.32 10.55 -16.93
C VAL A 125 -2.32 9.67 -16.15
N THR A 126 -2.58 8.45 -16.63
CA THR A 126 -3.54 7.53 -16.00
C THR A 126 -2.82 6.44 -15.21
N ALA A 127 -2.29 5.43 -15.88
CA ALA A 127 -1.72 4.23 -15.28
C ALA A 127 -0.53 4.50 -14.35
N ASP A 128 0.43 5.34 -14.75
CA ASP A 128 1.64 5.59 -13.93
C ASP A 128 1.30 6.39 -12.66
N ILE A 129 0.34 7.31 -12.75
CA ILE A 129 -0.14 8.09 -11.60
C ILE A 129 -0.94 7.20 -10.65
N ASP A 130 -1.81 6.35 -11.17
CA ASP A 130 -2.61 5.43 -10.35
C ASP A 130 -1.71 4.37 -9.66
N ALA A 131 -0.61 3.95 -10.30
CA ALA A 131 0.40 3.09 -9.68
C ALA A 131 1.09 3.76 -8.49
N LEU A 132 1.24 5.09 -8.48
CA LEU A 132 1.84 5.85 -7.39
C LEU A 132 0.97 5.84 -6.13
N ASP A 133 -0.36 5.91 -6.29
CA ASP A 133 -1.33 5.81 -5.18
C ASP A 133 -1.20 4.47 -4.46
N GLY A 134 -1.22 3.38 -5.24
CA GLY A 134 -1.07 2.02 -4.72
C GLY A 134 0.23 1.84 -3.95
N ALA A 135 1.35 2.38 -4.45
CA ALA A 135 2.64 2.26 -3.78
C ALA A 135 2.68 3.00 -2.43
N LEU A 136 2.12 4.20 -2.35
CA LEU A 136 2.11 5.00 -1.12
C LEU A 136 1.27 4.35 -0.03
N LEU A 137 0.02 3.97 -0.35
CA LEU A 137 -0.93 3.45 0.62
C LEU A 137 -0.65 2.01 1.01
N ARG A 138 -0.13 1.19 0.09
CA ARG A 138 0.05 -0.26 0.33
C ARG A 138 1.46 -0.64 0.76
N LEU A 139 2.46 0.19 0.46
CA LEU A 139 3.85 -0.12 0.77
C LEU A 139 4.45 0.85 1.78
N VAL A 140 4.45 2.16 1.48
CA VAL A 140 5.19 3.14 2.29
C VAL A 140 4.56 3.32 3.67
N LEU A 141 3.26 3.58 3.73
CA LEU A 141 2.57 3.79 5.01
C LEU A 141 2.63 2.55 5.93
N PRO A 142 2.26 1.35 5.45
CA PRO A 142 2.31 0.15 6.28
C PRO A 142 3.74 -0.19 6.73
N ALA A 143 4.75 0.02 5.89
CA ALA A 143 6.14 -0.23 6.26
C ALA A 143 6.63 0.72 7.35
N LEU A 144 6.31 2.02 7.25
CA LEU A 144 6.70 3.01 8.26
C LEU A 144 5.95 2.76 9.58
N ALA A 145 4.63 2.53 9.53
CA ALA A 145 3.83 2.26 10.72
C ALA A 145 4.27 0.96 11.41
N GLY A 146 4.43 -0.12 10.63
CA GLY A 146 4.91 -1.41 11.12
C GLY A 146 6.31 -1.32 11.72
N GLY A 147 7.25 -0.69 11.01
CA GLY A 147 8.63 -0.48 11.50
C GLY A 147 8.67 0.31 12.81
N THR A 148 7.89 1.38 12.91
CA THR A 148 7.78 2.19 14.14
C THR A 148 7.28 1.35 15.31
N VAL A 149 6.22 0.56 15.09
CA VAL A 149 5.64 -0.28 16.14
C VAL A 149 6.58 -1.41 16.56
N ILE A 150 7.30 -2.03 15.61
CA ILE A 150 8.31 -3.04 15.91
C ILE A 150 9.41 -2.44 16.80
N VAL A 151 9.92 -1.25 16.46
CA VAL A 151 10.96 -0.58 17.25
C VAL A 151 10.46 -0.26 18.66
N VAL A 152 9.28 0.34 18.78
CA VAL A 152 8.69 0.71 20.08
C VAL A 152 8.40 -0.54 20.92
N ALA A 153 7.83 -1.59 20.34
CA ALA A 153 7.55 -2.85 21.03
C ALA A 153 8.85 -3.55 21.46
N SER A 154 9.88 -3.53 20.63
CA SER A 154 11.20 -4.07 20.98
C SER A 154 11.82 -3.31 22.13
N PHE A 155 11.72 -1.98 22.14
CA PHE A 155 12.19 -1.15 23.26
C PHE A 155 11.42 -1.46 24.56
N ALA A 156 10.11 -1.64 24.47
CA ALA A 156 9.31 -2.06 25.62
C ALA A 156 9.74 -3.44 26.14
N LEU A 157 9.98 -4.42 25.27
CA LEU A 157 10.49 -5.73 25.66
C LEU A 157 11.89 -5.67 26.26
N TRP A 158 12.74 -4.76 25.78
CA TRP A 158 14.07 -4.54 26.33
C TRP A 158 13.99 -4.09 27.77
N TRP A 159 13.09 -3.13 28.06
CA TRP A 159 12.89 -2.59 29.39
C TRP A 159 12.18 -3.55 30.34
N LEU A 160 11.14 -4.26 29.87
CA LEU A 160 10.29 -5.10 30.73
C LEU A 160 10.82 -6.51 30.96
N VAL A 161 11.58 -7.08 30.00
CA VAL A 161 11.92 -8.51 30.00
C VAL A 161 13.43 -8.73 29.97
N HIS A 162 14.06 -8.58 28.80
CA HIS A 162 15.50 -8.81 28.63
C HIS A 162 15.99 -8.28 27.27
N PRO A 163 17.17 -7.66 27.20
CA PRO A 163 17.77 -7.18 25.94
C PRO A 163 17.89 -8.24 24.84
N GLY A 164 18.29 -9.45 25.21
CA GLY A 164 18.43 -10.55 24.25
C GLY A 164 17.11 -10.92 23.55
N ILE A 165 16.00 -10.93 24.30
CA ILE A 165 14.68 -11.27 23.74
C ILE A 165 14.20 -10.15 22.82
N ALA A 166 14.37 -8.89 23.25
CA ALA A 166 14.06 -7.72 22.45
C ALA A 166 14.82 -7.70 21.12
N LEU A 167 16.11 -8.04 21.15
CA LEU A 167 16.94 -8.09 19.96
C LEU A 167 16.50 -9.22 19.02
N ILE A 168 16.30 -10.43 19.53
CA ILE A 168 15.90 -11.60 18.72
C ILE A 168 14.55 -11.35 18.04
N LEU A 169 13.54 -10.92 18.82
CA LEU A 169 12.20 -10.68 18.28
C LEU A 169 12.18 -9.45 17.37
N GLY A 170 12.78 -8.33 17.80
CA GLY A 170 12.82 -7.11 17.01
C GLY A 170 13.53 -7.29 15.68
N ALA A 171 14.71 -7.92 15.70
CA ALA A 171 15.45 -8.24 14.47
C ALA A 171 14.70 -9.26 13.62
N GLY A 172 14.12 -10.31 14.22
CA GLY A 172 13.34 -11.30 13.49
C GLY A 172 12.15 -10.69 12.75
N TYR A 173 11.33 -9.89 13.45
CA TYR A 173 10.17 -9.22 12.86
C TYR A 173 10.53 -8.14 11.84
N LEU A 174 11.74 -7.57 11.89
CA LEU A 174 12.19 -6.62 10.88
C LEU A 174 12.82 -7.32 9.67
N LEU A 175 13.67 -8.32 9.89
CA LEU A 175 14.46 -8.97 8.84
C LEU A 175 13.65 -9.96 8.02
N LEU A 176 12.83 -10.81 8.63
CA LEU A 176 12.08 -11.86 7.91
C LEU A 176 11.10 -11.27 6.89
N PRO A 177 10.18 -10.34 7.26
CA PRO A 177 9.25 -9.77 6.28
C PRO A 177 9.98 -8.95 5.21
N THR A 178 11.06 -8.24 5.58
CA THR A 178 11.87 -7.49 4.62
C THR A 178 12.55 -8.41 3.62
N LEU A 179 13.08 -9.56 4.08
CA LEU A 179 13.69 -10.56 3.22
C LEU A 179 12.67 -11.17 2.26
N VAL A 180 11.49 -11.57 2.78
CA VAL A 180 10.38 -12.09 1.96
C VAL A 180 9.95 -11.05 0.92
N PHE A 181 9.84 -9.78 1.30
CA PHE A 181 9.51 -8.70 0.38
C PHE A 181 10.57 -8.52 -0.73
N VAL A 182 11.85 -8.51 -0.38
CA VAL A 182 12.95 -8.32 -1.34
C VAL A 182 13.06 -9.51 -2.29
N LEU A 183 12.96 -10.74 -1.78
CA LEU A 183 12.99 -11.96 -2.60
C LEU A 183 11.76 -12.03 -3.50
N GLY A 184 10.56 -11.81 -2.94
CA GLY A 184 9.31 -11.74 -3.70
C GLY A 184 9.37 -10.71 -4.81
N GLN A 185 9.92 -9.52 -4.54
CA GLN A 185 10.12 -8.51 -5.58
C GLN A 185 11.10 -8.96 -6.67
N ARG A 186 12.20 -9.62 -6.31
CA ARG A 186 13.18 -10.12 -7.30
C ARG A 186 12.57 -11.17 -8.22
N ILE A 187 11.80 -12.10 -7.66
CA ILE A 187 11.12 -13.17 -8.40
C ILE A 187 10.00 -12.60 -9.27
N ALA A 188 9.18 -11.68 -8.72
CA ALA A 188 8.02 -11.14 -9.41
C ALA A 188 8.35 -10.11 -10.51
N ARG A 189 9.56 -9.52 -10.52
CA ARG A 189 9.93 -8.45 -11.49
C ARG A 189 9.79 -8.85 -12.95
N ARG A 190 10.25 -10.05 -13.33
CA ARG A 190 10.16 -10.55 -14.72
C ARG A 190 8.70 -10.83 -15.14
N PRO A 191 7.94 -11.66 -14.41
CA PRO A 191 6.55 -11.93 -14.78
C PRO A 191 5.67 -10.68 -14.70
N ALA A 192 5.90 -9.76 -13.76
CA ALA A 192 5.16 -8.49 -13.71
C ALA A 192 5.42 -7.62 -14.95
N ARG A 193 6.68 -7.52 -15.41
CA ARG A 193 7.02 -6.79 -16.64
C ARG A 193 6.43 -7.43 -17.89
N GLN A 194 6.44 -8.76 -17.96
CA GLN A 194 5.82 -9.49 -19.07
C GLN A 194 4.32 -9.30 -19.09
N ALA A 195 3.64 -9.43 -17.94
CA ALA A 195 2.21 -9.18 -17.81
C ALA A 195 1.85 -7.74 -18.20
N GLU A 196 2.63 -6.74 -17.75
CA GLU A 196 2.42 -5.34 -18.12
C GLU A 196 2.61 -5.13 -19.63
N ALA A 197 3.67 -5.69 -20.23
CA ALA A 197 3.90 -5.60 -21.68
C ALA A 197 2.78 -6.27 -22.50
N ALA A 198 2.33 -7.45 -22.09
CA ALA A 198 1.22 -8.16 -22.73
C ALA A 198 -0.10 -7.38 -22.62
N MET A 199 -0.38 -6.78 -21.46
CA MET A 199 -1.55 -5.93 -21.25
C MET A 199 -1.52 -4.69 -22.16
N GLN A 200 -0.36 -4.03 -22.27
CA GLN A 200 -0.17 -2.86 -23.14
C GLN A 200 -0.30 -3.22 -24.62
N ALA A 201 0.29 -4.33 -25.04
CA ALA A 201 0.18 -4.85 -26.41
C ALA A 201 -1.28 -5.18 -26.77
N SER A 202 -2.00 -5.83 -25.85
CA SER A 202 -3.41 -6.18 -26.03
C SER A 202 -4.28 -4.93 -26.14
N ARG A 203 -4.07 -3.93 -25.27
CA ARG A 203 -4.81 -2.66 -25.29
C ARG A 203 -4.56 -1.89 -26.58
N SER A 204 -3.31 -1.80 -27.04
CA SER A 204 -2.98 -1.13 -28.31
C SER A 204 -3.68 -1.80 -29.48
N ARG A 205 -3.57 -3.13 -29.60
CA ARG A 205 -4.17 -3.87 -30.73
C ARG A 205 -5.69 -3.83 -30.73
N LEU A 206 -6.32 -3.81 -29.55
CA LEU A 206 -7.77 -3.61 -29.43
C LEU A 206 -8.19 -2.23 -29.93
N ILE A 207 -7.45 -1.19 -29.57
CA ILE A 207 -7.71 0.17 -30.06
C ILE A 207 -7.56 0.23 -31.58
N ASP A 208 -6.47 -0.34 -32.12
CA ASP A 208 -6.21 -0.37 -33.57
C ASP A 208 -7.32 -1.13 -34.33
N LEU A 209 -7.78 -2.26 -33.78
CA LEU A 209 -8.90 -3.04 -34.35
C LEU A 209 -10.21 -2.24 -34.37
N ILE A 210 -10.52 -1.51 -33.30
CA ILE A 210 -11.74 -0.70 -33.21
C ILE A 210 -11.66 0.49 -34.16
N ALA A 211 -10.50 1.17 -34.20
CA ALA A 211 -10.30 2.35 -35.04
C ALA A 211 -10.30 2.00 -36.53
N GLY A 212 -9.74 0.86 -36.92
CA GLY A 212 -9.69 0.38 -38.30
C GLY A 212 -10.84 -0.55 -38.71
N ARG A 213 -11.89 -0.70 -37.88
CA ARG A 213 -12.93 -1.71 -38.08
C ARG A 213 -13.61 -1.60 -39.44
N ASP A 214 -13.97 -0.40 -39.84
CA ASP A 214 -14.77 -0.20 -41.06
C ASP A 214 -13.91 -0.52 -42.31
N ASP A 215 -12.65 -0.07 -42.35
CA ASP A 215 -11.69 -0.43 -43.39
C ASP A 215 -11.44 -1.96 -43.42
N LEU A 216 -11.17 -2.57 -42.26
CA LEU A 216 -10.94 -4.01 -42.15
C LEU A 216 -12.16 -4.84 -42.56
N THR A 217 -13.37 -4.29 -42.43
CA THR A 217 -14.61 -4.93 -42.89
C THR A 217 -14.72 -4.86 -44.40
N VAL A 218 -14.41 -3.72 -45.01
CA VAL A 218 -14.38 -3.54 -46.49
C VAL A 218 -13.37 -4.48 -47.14
N TYR A 219 -12.20 -4.66 -46.54
CA TYR A 219 -11.16 -5.58 -47.03
C TYR A 219 -11.34 -7.05 -46.60
N GLY A 220 -12.38 -7.37 -45.82
CA GLY A 220 -12.63 -8.74 -45.33
C GLY A 220 -11.59 -9.29 -44.34
N GLN A 221 -10.74 -8.43 -43.76
CA GLN A 221 -9.62 -8.78 -42.87
C GLN A 221 -9.98 -8.72 -41.38
N LEU A 222 -11.24 -8.41 -41.04
CA LEU A 222 -11.66 -8.17 -39.66
C LEU A 222 -11.41 -9.37 -38.73
N GLN A 223 -11.69 -10.60 -39.18
CA GLN A 223 -11.47 -11.81 -38.38
C GLN A 223 -9.98 -12.05 -38.10
N ALA A 224 -9.12 -11.90 -39.11
CA ALA A 224 -7.68 -12.04 -38.96
C ALA A 224 -7.10 -10.99 -37.99
N ALA A 225 -7.57 -9.74 -38.06
CA ALA A 225 -7.17 -8.69 -37.13
C ALA A 225 -7.67 -8.96 -35.70
N ALA A 226 -8.88 -9.50 -35.54
CA ALA A 226 -9.42 -9.87 -34.24
C ALA A 226 -8.63 -11.01 -33.57
N ASP A 227 -8.22 -12.02 -34.33
CA ASP A 227 -7.38 -13.11 -33.83
C ASP A 227 -5.96 -12.64 -33.48
N HIS A 228 -5.42 -11.69 -34.25
CA HIS A 228 -4.14 -11.06 -33.94
C HIS A 228 -4.18 -10.22 -32.64
N ALA A 229 -5.32 -9.58 -32.36
CA ALA A 229 -5.55 -8.86 -31.11
C ALA A 229 -5.72 -9.83 -29.91
N ARG A 230 -6.44 -10.94 -30.08
CA ARG A 230 -6.60 -11.98 -29.03
C ARG A 230 -5.28 -12.65 -28.66
N ASN A 231 -4.46 -12.98 -29.66
CA ASN A 231 -3.16 -13.65 -29.46
C ASN A 231 -2.09 -12.74 -28.84
N ALA A 232 -2.38 -11.45 -28.64
CA ALA A 232 -1.50 -10.51 -27.97
C ALA A 232 -1.29 -10.84 -26.49
N HIS A 233 -2.23 -11.54 -25.86
CA HIS A 233 -2.15 -11.90 -24.44
C HIS A 233 -1.26 -13.13 -24.18
N ALA A 234 -1.02 -13.95 -25.21
CA ALA A 234 -0.33 -15.24 -25.13
C ALA A 234 1.19 -15.16 -25.34
N ARG A 235 1.74 -13.97 -25.61
CA ARG A 235 3.18 -13.70 -25.82
C ARG A 235 3.70 -12.72 -24.78
#